data_AF-A0A6G8Q987-F1
#
_entry.id   AF-A0A6G8Q987-F1
#
_cell.length_a   1.000
_cell.length_b   1.000
_cell.length_c   1.000
_cell.angle_alpha   90.00
_cell.angle_beta   90.00
_cell.angle_gamma   90.00
#
_symmetry.space_group_name_H-M   'P 1'
#
loop_
_entity.id
_entity.type
_entity.pdbx_description
1 polymer ?
#
loop_
_entity_poly.entity_id
_entity_poly.type
_entity_poly.pdbx_seq_one_letter_code
_entity_poly.pdbx_strand_id
1 'polypeptide(L)'
;MGLSDFVAAVAEAADLPDDEAERRALDPRTGLGDEPEYGEPETEVVGDEAWDPALAYDARRGLEAAAGELAEEVQRSVDHHHAQPGAREVSRVVISGEGALISGLDTFLGERLGLPAERARPAERLSANRSNVSDEQLSAMEPVLAVAMGLAMEEA
;
A
#
# COMPACT_ATOMS: atom_id res chain seq x y z
N MET A 1 4.01 -12.83 -2.47
CA MET A 1 4.89 -11.71 -2.06
C MET A 1 4.43 -10.97 -0.80
N GLY A 2 5.30 -10.15 -0.20
CA GLY A 2 5.06 -9.23 0.92
C GLY A 2 5.89 -7.93 0.82
N LEU A 3 5.85 -7.06 1.85
CA LEU A 3 6.56 -5.77 1.85
C LEU A 3 8.08 -5.91 1.61
N SER A 4 8.70 -6.95 2.16
CA SER A 4 10.12 -7.24 1.94
C SER A 4 10.48 -7.39 0.46
N ASP A 5 9.57 -7.91 -0.36
CA ASP A 5 9.80 -8.07 -1.80
C ASP A 5 9.77 -6.71 -2.52
N PHE A 6 8.92 -5.78 -2.07
CA PHE A 6 8.92 -4.40 -2.56
C PHE A 6 10.21 -3.67 -2.15
N VAL A 7 10.64 -3.82 -0.90
CA VAL A 7 11.89 -3.23 -0.41
C VAL A 7 13.08 -3.78 -1.19
N ALA A 8 13.13 -5.09 -1.44
CA ALA A 8 14.18 -5.70 -2.25
C ALA A 8 14.19 -5.19 -3.70
N ALA A 9 13.01 -5.04 -4.32
CA ALA A 9 12.90 -4.52 -5.68
C ALA A 9 13.34 -3.03 -5.76
N VAL A 10 13.02 -2.23 -4.75
CA VAL A 10 13.51 -0.85 -4.63
C VAL A 10 15.02 -0.81 -4.42
N ALA A 11 15.55 -1.63 -3.52
CA ALA A 11 16.98 -1.73 -3.25
C ALA A 11 17.78 -2.08 -4.50
N GLU A 12 17.30 -3.06 -5.28
CA GLU A 12 17.92 -3.45 -6.55
C GLU A 12 17.82 -2.35 -7.61
N ALA A 13 16.63 -1.76 -7.79
CA ALA A 13 16.41 -0.76 -8.83
C ALA A 13 17.18 0.54 -8.59
N ALA A 14 17.29 0.96 -7.32
CA ALA A 14 17.87 2.23 -6.90
C ALA A 14 19.32 2.12 -6.39
N ASP A 15 19.91 0.91 -6.35
CA ASP A 15 21.23 0.61 -5.78
C ASP A 15 21.37 1.15 -4.34
N LEU A 16 20.38 0.82 -3.50
CA LEU A 16 20.27 1.28 -2.11
C LEU A 16 20.41 0.13 -1.11
N PRO A 17 20.92 0.38 0.11
CA PRO A 17 20.81 -0.57 1.21
C PRO A 17 19.33 -0.73 1.65
N ASP A 18 18.98 -1.90 2.19
CA ASP A 18 17.60 -2.26 2.55
C ASP A 18 16.90 -1.22 3.45
N ASP A 19 17.60 -0.61 4.40
CA ASP A 19 17.03 0.35 5.33
C ASP A 19 16.67 1.69 4.66
N GLU A 20 17.45 2.10 3.66
CA GLU A 20 17.14 3.27 2.85
C GLU A 20 16.06 2.93 1.81
N ALA A 21 16.11 1.75 1.20
CA ALA A 21 15.09 1.27 0.30
C ALA A 21 13.71 1.18 0.96
N GLU A 22 13.64 0.73 2.22
CA GLU A 22 12.40 0.71 3.00
C GLU A 22 11.84 2.12 3.22
N ARG A 23 12.69 3.08 3.59
CA ARG A 23 12.28 4.48 3.70
C ARG A 23 11.74 5.02 2.38
N ARG A 24 12.40 4.73 1.26
CA ARG A 24 11.95 5.17 -0.07
C ARG A 24 10.64 4.51 -0.49
N ALA A 25 10.47 3.21 -0.24
CA ALA A 25 9.26 2.47 -0.57
C ALA A 25 8.02 3.01 0.15
N LEU A 26 8.19 3.53 1.37
CA LEU A 26 7.11 4.10 2.19
C LEU A 26 6.99 5.63 2.07
N ASP A 27 7.89 6.30 1.34
CA ASP A 27 7.81 7.75 1.09
C ASP A 27 6.70 8.03 0.07
N PRO A 28 5.68 8.85 0.40
CA PRO A 28 4.60 9.17 -0.52
C PRO A 28 5.06 9.79 -1.84
N ARG A 29 6.21 10.46 -1.86
CA ARG A 29 6.77 11.08 -3.08
C ARG A 29 7.36 10.06 -4.07
N THR A 30 7.58 8.82 -3.63
CA THR A 30 8.11 7.70 -4.44
C THR A 30 7.00 6.72 -4.87
N GLY A 31 5.78 6.90 -4.36
CA GLY A 31 4.67 5.95 -4.53
C GLY A 31 4.32 5.59 -5.97
N LEU A 32 3.45 4.59 -6.12
CA LEU A 32 2.93 4.12 -7.39
C LEU A 32 1.98 5.15 -8.01
N GLY A 33 2.10 5.34 -9.34
CA GLY A 33 1.27 6.27 -10.11
C GLY A 33 1.94 7.60 -10.44
N ASP A 34 1.16 8.49 -11.06
CA ASP A 34 1.60 9.86 -11.34
C ASP A 34 1.76 10.64 -10.04
N GLU A 35 2.68 11.63 -10.03
CA GLU A 35 2.90 12.50 -8.87
C GLU A 35 1.55 12.98 -8.30
N PRO A 36 1.38 12.99 -6.97
CA PRO A 36 0.08 13.29 -6.37
C PRO A 36 -0.46 14.62 -6.89
N GLU A 37 -1.69 14.61 -7.43
CA GLU A 37 -2.41 15.84 -7.85
C GLU A 37 -2.89 16.67 -6.63
N TYR A 38 -2.41 16.35 -5.43
CA TYR A 38 -2.72 17.05 -4.20
C TYR A 38 -1.51 17.87 -3.75
N GLY A 39 -1.59 19.18 -4.01
CA GLY A 39 -1.04 20.30 -3.24
C GLY A 39 0.41 20.20 -2.76
N GLU A 40 1.18 21.25 -3.03
CA GLU A 40 2.47 21.49 -2.37
C GLU A 40 2.39 21.11 -0.88
N PRO A 41 3.30 20.28 -0.34
CA PRO A 41 3.25 19.92 1.06
C PRO A 41 3.40 21.19 1.90
N GLU A 42 2.40 21.52 2.73
CA GLU A 42 2.43 22.64 3.69
C GLU A 42 3.40 22.40 4.88
N THR A 43 4.32 21.45 4.75
CA THR A 43 5.41 21.28 5.71
C THR A 43 6.72 21.58 5.00
N GLU A 44 7.30 22.74 5.31
CA GLU A 44 8.72 22.98 5.15
C GLU A 44 9.47 21.79 5.75
N VAL A 45 9.99 20.91 4.89
CA VAL A 45 10.89 19.84 5.32
C VAL A 45 12.21 20.52 5.65
N VAL A 46 12.38 20.89 6.91
CA VAL A 46 13.66 21.33 7.46
C VAL A 46 14.55 20.09 7.58
N GLY A 47 15.29 19.81 6.52
CA GLY A 47 16.29 18.74 6.44
C GLY A 47 17.00 18.80 5.09
N ASP A 48 18.28 19.14 5.12
CA ASP A 48 19.16 19.37 3.96
C ASP A 48 19.57 18.04 3.27
N GLU A 49 18.61 17.17 2.98
CA GLU A 49 18.77 16.10 1.98
C GLU A 49 18.02 16.55 0.74
N ALA A 50 18.76 17.07 -0.24
CA ALA A 50 18.21 17.42 -1.53
C ALA A 50 17.48 16.20 -2.09
N TRP A 51 16.16 16.34 -2.32
CA TRP A 51 15.38 15.35 -3.05
C TRP A 51 16.07 15.05 -4.37
N ASP A 52 16.38 13.78 -4.61
CA ASP A 52 16.97 13.30 -5.86
C ASP A 52 15.88 12.68 -6.74
N PRO A 53 15.41 13.37 -7.79
CA PRO A 53 14.36 12.87 -8.66
C PRO A 53 14.77 11.62 -9.45
N ALA A 54 16.07 11.44 -9.73
CA ALA A 54 16.54 10.25 -10.43
C ALA A 54 16.44 9.02 -9.52
N LEU A 55 16.89 9.16 -8.27
CA LEU A 55 16.76 8.11 -7.27
C LEU A 55 15.30 7.75 -6.98
N ALA A 56 14.43 8.75 -6.86
CA ALA A 56 12.99 8.52 -6.67
C ALA A 56 12.36 7.80 -7.86
N TYR A 57 12.78 8.15 -9.09
CA TYR A 57 12.33 7.45 -10.29
C TYR A 57 12.74 5.97 -10.29
N ASP A 58 14.00 5.68 -9.97
CA ASP A 58 14.51 4.30 -9.92
C ASP A 58 13.82 3.47 -8.83
N ALA A 59 13.62 4.05 -7.64
CA ALA A 59 12.85 3.42 -6.57
C ALA A 59 11.40 3.14 -6.99
N ARG A 60 10.72 4.09 -7.64
CA ARG A 60 9.35 3.88 -8.15
C ARG A 60 9.29 2.75 -9.18
N ARG A 61 10.30 2.61 -10.06
CA ARG A 61 10.38 1.47 -10.99
C ARG A 61 10.48 0.14 -10.26
N GLY A 62 11.23 0.08 -9.16
CA GLY A 62 11.27 -1.09 -8.28
C GLY A 62 9.89 -1.42 -7.69
N LEU A 63 9.18 -0.41 -7.20
CA LEU A 63 7.81 -0.57 -6.70
C LEU A 63 6.85 -1.07 -7.79
N GLU A 64 6.90 -0.51 -9.00
CA GLU A 64 6.05 -0.91 -10.12
C GLU A 64 6.29 -2.37 -10.53
N ALA A 65 7.55 -2.83 -10.52
CA ALA A 65 7.90 -4.21 -10.80
C ALA A 65 7.27 -5.16 -9.77
N ALA A 66 7.50 -4.90 -8.48
CA ALA A 66 6.92 -5.69 -7.39
C ALA A 66 5.38 -5.61 -7.36
N ALA A 67 4.79 -4.44 -7.64
CA ALA A 67 3.34 -4.30 -7.72
C ALA A 67 2.75 -5.10 -8.89
N GLY A 68 3.45 -5.12 -10.03
CA GLY A 68 3.08 -5.90 -11.21
C GLY A 68 3.05 -7.40 -10.92
N GLU A 69 4.10 -7.92 -10.29
CA GLU A 69 4.16 -9.32 -9.87
C GLU A 69 3.05 -9.66 -8.87
N LEU A 70 2.74 -8.75 -7.93
CA LEU A 70 1.66 -8.93 -6.96
C LEU A 70 0.31 -9.01 -7.65
N ALA A 71 0.07 -8.11 -8.59
CA ALA A 71 -1.18 -8.09 -9.37
C ALA A 71 -1.38 -9.40 -10.14
N GLU A 72 -0.31 -9.96 -10.72
CA GLU A 72 -0.39 -11.25 -11.39
C GLU A 72 -0.69 -12.40 -10.41
N GLU A 73 -0.10 -12.40 -9.21
CA GLU A 73 -0.43 -13.37 -8.16
C GLU A 73 -1.90 -13.27 -7.73
N VAL A 74 -2.40 -12.05 -7.52
CA VAL A 74 -3.80 -11.80 -7.16
C VAL A 74 -4.74 -12.22 -8.27
N GLN A 75 -4.45 -11.86 -9.53
CA GLN A 75 -5.25 -12.28 -10.68
C GLN A 75 -5.34 -13.81 -10.79
N ARG A 76 -4.21 -14.52 -10.62
CA ARG A 76 -4.20 -15.99 -10.59
C ARG A 76 -5.08 -16.56 -9.48
N SER A 77 -5.11 -15.92 -8.32
CA SER A 77 -5.97 -16.32 -7.21
C SER A 77 -7.46 -16.10 -7.52
N VAL A 78 -7.80 -14.96 -8.11
CA VAL A 78 -9.16 -14.62 -8.56
C VAL A 78 -9.65 -15.61 -9.62
N ASP A 79 -8.83 -15.87 -10.64
CA ASP A 79 -9.14 -16.85 -11.69
C ASP A 79 -9.35 -18.25 -11.12
N HIS A 80 -8.50 -18.65 -10.16
CA HIS A 80 -8.65 -19.91 -9.45
C HIS A 80 -9.95 -19.98 -8.65
N HIS A 81 -10.37 -18.90 -7.98
CA HIS A 81 -11.66 -18.84 -7.29
C HIS A 81 -12.81 -19.03 -8.28
N HIS A 82 -12.81 -18.30 -9.40
CA HIS A 82 -13.86 -18.36 -10.42
C HIS A 82 -14.01 -19.73 -11.08
N ALA A 83 -12.95 -20.52 -11.15
CA ALA A 83 -13.01 -21.89 -11.67
C ALA A 83 -13.75 -22.88 -10.75
N GLN A 84 -14.05 -22.50 -9.50
CA GLN A 84 -14.70 -23.39 -8.53
C GLN A 84 -16.22 -23.48 -8.74
N PRO A 85 -16.84 -24.67 -8.57
CA PRO A 85 -18.30 -24.80 -8.65
C PRO A 85 -19.02 -23.91 -7.63
N GLY A 86 -19.91 -23.04 -8.10
CA GLY A 86 -20.68 -22.14 -7.24
C GLY A 86 -19.90 -20.92 -6.73
N ALA A 87 -18.72 -20.64 -7.31
CA ALA A 87 -17.97 -19.43 -7.01
C ALA A 87 -18.82 -18.17 -7.24
N ARG A 88 -18.70 -17.21 -6.32
CA ARG A 88 -19.34 -15.90 -6.47
C ARG A 88 -18.39 -14.96 -7.21
N GLU A 89 -18.96 -13.92 -7.77
CA GLU A 89 -18.16 -12.87 -8.39
C GLU A 89 -17.32 -12.13 -7.34
N VAL A 90 -16.01 -11.95 -7.63
CA VAL A 90 -15.14 -11.08 -6.84
C VAL A 90 -15.44 -9.64 -7.26
N SER A 91 -16.03 -8.86 -6.36
CA SER A 91 -16.50 -7.51 -6.67
C SER A 91 -15.51 -6.40 -6.30
N ARG A 92 -14.54 -6.69 -5.41
CA ARG A 92 -13.48 -5.76 -4.99
C ARG A 92 -12.33 -6.48 -4.31
N VAL A 93 -11.20 -5.78 -4.20
CA VAL A 93 -10.03 -6.13 -3.41
C VAL A 93 -9.90 -5.16 -2.23
N VAL A 94 -9.63 -5.69 -1.04
CA VAL A 94 -9.32 -4.87 0.15
C VAL A 94 -7.90 -5.19 0.58
N ILE A 95 -7.05 -4.16 0.72
CA ILE A 95 -5.62 -4.30 0.98
C ILE A 95 -5.31 -3.93 2.43
N SER A 96 -4.66 -4.83 3.16
CA SER A 96 -4.28 -4.65 4.57
C SER A 96 -2.82 -5.01 4.81
N GLY A 97 -2.32 -4.77 6.02
CA GLY A 97 -0.92 -4.97 6.41
C GLY A 97 -0.02 -3.80 6.00
N GLU A 98 1.28 -3.93 6.24
CA GLU A 98 2.25 -2.85 6.01
C GLU A 98 2.43 -2.52 4.52
N GLY A 99 2.32 -3.51 3.63
CA GLY A 99 2.36 -3.27 2.18
C GLY A 99 1.26 -2.32 1.68
N ALA A 100 0.13 -2.24 2.40
CA ALA A 100 -0.94 -1.30 2.09
C ALA A 100 -0.56 0.17 2.35
N LEU A 101 0.57 0.44 3.01
CA LEU A 101 1.10 1.78 3.24
C LEU A 101 1.88 2.32 2.05
N ILE A 102 2.22 1.48 1.07
CA ILE A 102 2.82 1.93 -0.20
C ILE A 102 1.80 2.83 -0.91
N SER A 103 2.17 4.09 -1.10
CA SER A 103 1.30 5.09 -1.71
C SER A 103 0.93 4.68 -3.14
N GLY A 104 -0.37 4.75 -3.48
CA GLY A 104 -0.88 4.40 -4.81
C GLY A 104 -1.05 2.91 -5.11
N LEU A 105 -0.73 2.00 -4.17
CA LEU A 105 -0.85 0.55 -4.40
C LEU A 105 -2.28 0.10 -4.68
N ASP A 106 -3.27 0.68 -3.99
CA ASP A 106 -4.68 0.42 -4.25
C ASP A 106 -5.10 0.80 -5.65
N THR A 107 -4.71 2.00 -6.09
CA THR A 107 -4.98 2.49 -7.45
C THR A 107 -4.33 1.60 -8.49
N PHE A 108 -3.03 1.31 -8.34
CA PHE A 108 -2.28 0.44 -9.24
C PHE A 108 -2.91 -0.95 -9.38
N LEU A 109 -3.24 -1.60 -8.25
CA LEU A 109 -3.88 -2.92 -8.28
C LEU A 109 -5.28 -2.84 -8.89
N GLY A 110 -6.04 -1.79 -8.60
CA GLY A 110 -7.39 -1.63 -9.15
C GLY A 110 -7.38 -1.51 -10.68
N GLU A 111 -6.46 -0.71 -11.22
CA GLU A 111 -6.25 -0.59 -12.66
C GLU A 111 -5.79 -1.90 -13.29
N ARG A 112 -4.82 -2.59 -12.64
CA ARG A 112 -4.21 -3.80 -13.19
C ARG A 112 -5.15 -5.01 -13.18
N LEU A 113 -6.01 -5.11 -12.16
CA LEU A 113 -6.98 -6.20 -11.98
C LEU A 113 -8.33 -5.91 -12.66
N GLY A 114 -8.63 -4.66 -13.01
CA GLY A 114 -9.94 -4.26 -13.51
C GLY A 114 -11.05 -4.40 -12.47
N LEU A 115 -10.71 -4.34 -11.18
CA LEU A 115 -11.61 -4.47 -10.03
C LEU A 115 -11.37 -3.30 -9.07
N PRO A 116 -12.40 -2.77 -8.40
CA PRO A 116 -12.19 -1.81 -7.32
C PRO A 116 -11.23 -2.36 -6.27
N ALA A 117 -10.18 -1.61 -5.96
CA ALA A 117 -9.23 -1.93 -4.90
C ALA A 117 -9.17 -0.76 -3.90
N GLU A 118 -9.20 -1.08 -2.61
CA GLU A 118 -9.20 -0.08 -1.54
C GLU A 118 -8.35 -0.53 -0.35
N ARG A 119 -7.70 0.43 0.32
CA ARG A 119 -7.03 0.17 1.59
C ARG A 119 -8.06 -0.17 2.68
N ALA A 120 -7.73 -1.12 3.53
CA ALA A 120 -8.57 -1.53 4.65
C ALA A 120 -8.72 -0.39 5.65
N ARG A 121 -9.97 -0.09 6.02
CA ARG A 121 -10.33 0.93 7.01
C ARG A 121 -11.11 0.33 8.18
N PRO A 122 -10.47 -0.54 8.99
CA PRO A 122 -11.18 -1.24 10.06
C PRO A 122 -11.68 -0.32 11.19
N ALA A 123 -11.10 0.89 11.35
CA ALA A 123 -11.53 1.82 12.39
C ALA A 123 -12.86 2.51 12.06
N GLU A 124 -13.32 2.51 10.81
CA GLU A 124 -14.62 3.06 10.41
C GLU A 124 -15.81 2.42 11.15
N ARG A 125 -15.62 1.21 11.70
CA ARG A 125 -16.63 0.53 12.51
C ARG A 125 -16.60 0.91 13.99
N LEU A 126 -15.61 1.68 14.43
CA LEU A 126 -15.53 2.17 15.80
C LEU A 126 -16.48 3.35 15.98
N SER A 127 -17.24 3.34 17.08
CA SER A 127 -18.14 4.45 17.41
C SER A 127 -17.41 5.76 17.73
N ALA A 128 -16.19 5.66 18.28
CA ALA A 128 -15.29 6.78 18.53
C ALA A 128 -13.88 6.26 18.83
N ASN A 129 -12.86 7.01 18.40
CA ASN A 129 -11.48 6.82 18.87
C ASN A 129 -11.36 7.36 20.30
N ARG A 130 -11.02 6.48 21.24
CA ARG A 130 -10.77 6.82 22.66
C ARG A 130 -9.32 6.50 23.09
N SER A 131 -8.44 6.31 22.12
CA SER A 131 -7.03 6.03 22.37
C SER A 131 -6.25 7.34 22.64
N ASN A 132 -4.96 7.19 22.88
CA ASN A 132 -4.00 8.31 22.94
C ASN A 132 -3.42 8.69 21.57
N VAL A 133 -3.94 8.11 20.48
CA VAL A 133 -3.51 8.34 19.10
C VAL A 133 -4.56 9.23 18.41
N SER A 134 -4.11 10.22 17.63
CA SER A 134 -5.02 11.09 16.86
C SER A 134 -5.74 10.31 15.75
N ASP A 135 -6.88 10.81 15.27
CA ASP A 135 -7.64 10.17 14.19
C ASP A 135 -6.83 10.07 12.88
N GLU A 136 -6.00 11.08 12.61
CA GLU A 136 -5.09 11.09 11.45
C GLU A 136 -4.05 9.97 11.55
N GLN A 137 -3.39 9.85 12.71
CA GLN A 137 -2.42 8.77 12.94
C GLN A 137 -3.07 7.39 12.90
N LEU A 138 -4.28 7.26 13.47
CA LEU A 138 -5.05 6.02 13.42
C LEU A 138 -5.35 5.63 11.98
N SER A 139 -5.85 6.57 11.17
CA SER A 139 -6.17 6.36 9.77
C SER A 139 -4.94 5.98 8.93
N ALA A 140 -3.77 6.54 9.25
CA ALA A 140 -2.53 6.19 8.58
C ALA A 140 -2.09 4.74 8.85
N MET A 141 -2.32 4.20 10.06
CA MET A 141 -1.91 2.83 10.44
C MET A 141 -3.03 1.79 10.34
N GLU A 142 -4.26 2.21 10.03
CA GLU A 142 -5.46 1.38 9.98
C GLU A 142 -5.30 0.05 9.21
N PRO A 143 -4.69 0.04 8.01
CA PRO A 143 -4.50 -1.21 7.26
C PRO A 143 -3.68 -2.26 8.04
N VAL A 144 -2.70 -1.83 8.84
CA VAL A 144 -1.85 -2.70 9.67
C VAL A 144 -2.63 -3.28 10.85
N LEU A 145 -3.62 -2.54 11.35
CA LEU A 145 -4.44 -2.94 12.50
C LEU A 145 -5.59 -3.90 12.15
N ALA A 146 -5.81 -4.21 10.87
CA ALA A 146 -6.95 -5.00 10.39
C ALA A 146 -7.13 -6.32 11.15
N VAL A 147 -6.05 -7.07 11.37
CA VAL A 147 -6.10 -8.34 12.11
C VAL A 147 -6.44 -8.13 13.58
N ALA A 148 -5.78 -7.17 14.24
CA ALA A 148 -6.00 -6.89 15.66
C ALA A 148 -7.44 -6.43 15.93
N MET A 149 -7.98 -5.55 15.07
CA MET A 149 -9.36 -5.11 15.16
C MET A 149 -10.34 -6.26 14.89
N GLY A 150 -10.08 -7.10 13.88
CA GLY A 150 -10.91 -8.26 13.60
C GLY A 150 -10.99 -9.26 14.77
N LEU A 151 -9.89 -9.47 15.49
CA LEU A 151 -9.86 -10.33 16.69
C LEU A 151 -10.59 -9.71 17.89
N ALA A 152 -10.64 -8.38 17.97
CA ALA A 152 -11.32 -7.67 19.05
C ALA A 152 -12.84 -7.55 18.83
N MET A 153 -13.29 -7.68 17.59
CA MET A 153 -14.70 -7.63 17.22
C MET A 153 -15.37 -8.99 17.43
N GLU A 154 -16.60 -8.98 17.95
CA GLU A 154 -17.45 -10.18 17.92
C GLU A 154 -17.93 -10.46 16.49
N GLU A 155 -18.16 -11.74 16.16
CA GLU A 155 -18.80 -12.10 14.88
C GLU A 155 -20.16 -11.39 14.77
N ALA A 156 -20.39 -10.74 13.64
CA ALA A 156 -21.65 -10.05 13.33
C ALA A 156 -22.73 -11.01 12.85
#